data_AF-A0A972KBY3-F1
#
_entry.id   AF-A0A972KBY3-F1
#
_cell.length_a   1.000
_cell.length_b   1.000
_cell.length_c   1.000
_cell.angle_alpha   90.00
_cell.angle_beta   90.00
_cell.angle_gamma   90.00
#
_symmetry.space_group_name_H-M   'P 1'
#
loop_
_entity.id
_entity.type
_entity.pdbx_description
1 polymer ?
#
loop_
_entity_poly.entity_id
_entity_poly.type
_entity_poly.pdbx_seq_one_letter_code
_entity_poly.pdbx_strand_id
1 'polypeptide(L)' 'MTNIQGTVAPGFESVRDVFAENFAIRDEVGAACAVYHRGEKVVDLWGGLRDPKTNAPWEENTLVL' A
#
# COMPACT_ATOMS: atom_id res chain seq x y z
N MET A 1 -1.51 -11.16 -8.79
CA MET A 1 -1.46 -9.68 -8.78
C MET A 1 -2.17 -9.21 -7.53
N THR A 2 -1.45 -8.52 -6.65
CA THR A 2 -2.02 -7.95 -5.44
C THR A 2 -2.86 -6.73 -5.80
N ASN A 3 -4.08 -6.65 -5.26
CA ASN A 3 -4.95 -5.51 -5.48
C ASN A 3 -4.49 -4.34 -4.60
N ILE A 4 -3.97 -3.27 -5.21
CA ILE A 4 -3.50 -2.08 -4.51
C ILE A 4 -4.63 -1.07 -4.39
N GLN A 5 -4.96 -0.71 -3.16
CA GLN A 5 -6.04 0.21 -2.80
C GLN A 5 -5.50 1.58 -2.39
N GLY A 6 -6.39 2.56 -2.26
CA GLY A 6 -6.05 3.92 -1.85
C GLY A 6 -5.80 4.89 -3.00
N THR A 7 -5.20 6.04 -2.70
CA THR A 7 -5.10 7.19 -3.61
C THR A 7 -3.66 7.70 -3.76
N VAL A 8 -3.39 8.31 -4.92
CA VAL A 8 -2.15 9.00 -5.22
C VAL A 8 -2.51 10.30 -5.94
N ALA A 9 -1.95 11.41 -5.48
CA ALA A 9 -2.12 12.72 -6.10
C ALA A 9 -1.34 12.80 -7.43
N PRO A 10 -1.78 13.64 -8.39
CA PRO A 10 -1.08 13.83 -9.64
C PRO A 10 0.40 14.21 -9.45
N GLY A 11 1.29 13.57 -10.21
CA GLY A 11 2.74 13.76 -10.13
C GLY A 11 3.46 12.83 -9.14
N PHE A 12 2.74 11.96 -8.43
CA PHE A 12 3.29 10.96 -7.50
C PHE A 12 3.00 9.51 -7.94
N GLU A 13 2.47 9.29 -9.14
CA GLU A 13 1.98 8.00 -9.62
C GLU A 13 3.02 6.88 -9.56
N SER A 14 4.30 7.22 -9.78
CA SER A 14 5.41 6.26 -9.69
C SER A 14 5.52 5.57 -8.33
N VAL A 15 5.00 6.19 -7.26
CA VAL A 15 4.96 5.55 -5.93
C VAL A 15 4.02 4.35 -5.93
N ARG A 16 2.89 4.41 -6.64
CA ARG A 16 1.98 3.26 -6.79
C ARG A 16 2.67 2.14 -7.56
N ASP A 17 3.40 2.46 -8.61
CA ASP A 17 4.08 1.46 -9.45
C ASP A 17 5.13 0.70 -8.65
N VAL A 18 6.00 1.40 -7.92
CA VAL A 18 7.03 0.78 -7.07
C VAL A 18 6.40 0.05 -5.87
N PHE A 19 5.32 0.57 -5.31
CA PHE A 19 4.58 -0.12 -4.25
C PHE A 19 4.00 -1.44 -4.76
N ALA A 20 3.42 -1.48 -5.96
CA ALA A 20 2.93 -2.70 -6.59
C ALA A 20 4.08 -3.67 -6.94
N GLU A 21 5.24 -3.16 -7.36
CA GLU A 21 6.45 -3.95 -7.63
C GLU A 21 6.90 -4.72 -6.38
N ASN A 22 6.83 -4.12 -5.18
CA ASN A 22 7.20 -4.82 -3.94
C ASN A 22 6.42 -6.13 -3.76
N PHE A 23 5.13 -6.16 -4.11
CA PHE A 23 4.32 -7.39 -4.06
C PHE A 23 4.62 -8.35 -5.21
N ALA A 24 5.00 -7.82 -6.37
CA ALA A 24 5.21 -8.64 -7.56
C ALA A 24 6.54 -9.39 -7.53
N ILE A 25 7.62 -8.76 -7.05
CA ILE A 25 8.98 -9.31 -7.16
C ILE A 25 9.79 -9.27 -5.86
N ARG A 26 9.26 -8.71 -4.77
CA ARG A 26 9.97 -8.61 -3.48
C ARG A 26 9.26 -9.33 -2.33
N ASP A 27 8.31 -10.20 -2.67
CA ASP A 27 7.59 -11.08 -1.73
C ASP A 27 6.89 -10.35 -0.56
N GLU A 28 6.38 -9.13 -0.80
CA GLU A 28 5.55 -8.44 0.19
C GLU A 28 4.27 -9.23 0.51
N VAL A 29 3.99 -9.40 1.80
CA VAL A 29 2.77 -10.07 2.30
C VAL A 29 1.63 -9.07 2.39
N GLY A 30 1.89 -7.91 2.98
CA GLY A 30 0.91 -6.88 3.24
C GLY A 30 1.62 -5.61 3.71
N ALA A 31 1.20 -4.47 3.17
CA ALA A 31 1.81 -3.19 3.49
C ALA A 31 0.82 -2.03 3.35
N ALA A 32 1.15 -0.92 4.01
CA ALA A 32 0.57 0.38 3.77
C ALA A 32 1.66 1.46 3.67
N CYS A 33 1.43 2.51 2.89
CA CYS A 33 2.34 3.63 2.72
C CYS A 33 1.56 4.94 2.63
N ALA A 34 1.86 5.88 3.52
CA ALA A 34 1.34 7.24 3.48
C ALA A 34 2.50 8.24 3.33
N VAL A 35 2.37 9.17 2.38
CA VAL A 35 3.37 10.23 2.14
C VAL A 35 2.70 11.58 2.20
N TYR A 36 3.32 12.48 2.97
CA TYR A 36 2.92 13.87 3.07
C TYR A 36 3.95 14.77 2.39
N HIS A 37 3.50 15.64 1.49
CA HIS A 37 4.33 16.67 0.87
C HIS A 37 3.73 18.04 1.18
N ARG A 38 4.50 18.87 1.90
CA ARG A 38 4.07 20.22 2.34
C ARG A 38 2.75 20.21 3.15
N GLY A 39 2.55 19.18 3.98
CA GLY A 39 1.38 19.05 4.83
C GLY A 39 0.18 18.36 4.18
N GLU A 40 0.20 18.13 2.86
CA GLU A 40 -0.87 17.44 2.14
C GLU A 40 -0.55 15.94 1.98
N LYS A 41 -1.55 15.08 2.23
CA LYS A 41 -1.42 13.63 2.00
C LYS A 41 -1.50 13.35 0.50
N VAL A 42 -0.34 13.13 -0.12
CA VAL A 42 -0.20 12.94 -1.57
C VAL A 42 -0.18 11.46 -1.97
N VAL A 43 0.12 10.56 -1.04
CA VAL A 43 0.03 9.12 -1.22
C VAL A 43 -0.63 8.53 0.01
N ASP A 44 -1.59 7.66 -0.21
CA ASP A 44 -2.19 6.81 0.82
C ASP A 44 -2.57 5.47 0.17
N LEU A 45 -1.72 4.47 0.33
CA LEU A 45 -1.82 3.18 -0.35
C LEU A 45 -1.79 2.03 0.65
N TRP A 46 -2.51 0.96 0.34
CA TRP A 46 -2.41 -0.30 1.05
C TRP A 46 -2.72 -1.49 0.15
N GLY A 47 -2.28 -2.68 0.56
CA GLY A 47 -2.54 -3.90 -0.18
C GLY A 47 -1.98 -5.14 0.51
N GLY A 48 -2.35 -6.30 -0.02
CA GLY A 48 -1.93 -7.60 0.50
C GLY A 48 -2.77 -8.08 1.67
N LEU A 49 -2.15 -8.83 2.58
CA LEU A 49 -2.79 -9.51 3.70
C LEU A 49 -2.32 -8.91 5.02
N ARG A 50 -3.26 -8.65 5.94
CA ARG A 50 -2.93 -8.33 7.33
C ARG A 50 -2.47 -9.57 8.11
N ASP A 51 -2.96 -10.73 7.71
CA ASP A 51 -2.59 -12.01 8.32
C ASP A 51 -2.57 -13.12 7.26
N PRO A 52 -1.38 -13.61 6.84
CA PRO A 52 -1.26 -14.69 5.87
C PRO A 52 -1.72 -16.06 6.40
N LYS A 53 -1.88 -16.27 7.71
CA LYS A 53 -2.40 -17.54 8.25
C LYS A 53 -3.90 -17.67 8.04
N THR A 54 -4.62 -16.55 8.15
CA THR A 54 -6.07 -16.49 7.99
C THR A 54 -6.49 -15.98 6.61
N ASN A 55 -5.55 -15.56 5.77
CA ASN A 55 -5.78 -14.83 4.52
C ASN A 55 -6.64 -13.56 4.72
N ALA A 56 -6.59 -12.97 5.92
CA ALA A 56 -7.32 -11.74 6.18
C ALA A 56 -6.68 -10.59 5.36
N PRO A 57 -7.47 -9.83 4.58
CA PRO A 57 -6.95 -8.79 3.73
C PRO A 57 -6.43 -7.61 4.55
N TRP A 58 -5.52 -6.85 3.95
CA TRP A 58 -5.19 -5.53 4.42
C TRP A 58 -6.33 -4.56 4.05
N GLU A 59 -6.91 -3.93 5.05
CA GLU A 59 -7.94 -2.89 4.94
C GLU A 59 -7.36 -1.50 5.27
N GLU A 60 -8.05 -0.42 4.88
CA GLU A 60 -7.61 0.99 5.09
C GLU A 60 -7.14 1.28 6.52
N ASN A 61 -7.86 0.74 7.51
CA ASN A 61 -7.61 0.99 8.94
C ASN A 61 -6.91 -0.17 9.64
N THR A 62 -6.20 -1.02 8.90
CA THR A 62 -5.40 -2.10 9.49
C THR A 62 -4.30 -1.51 10.36
N LEU A 63 -4.31 -1.85 11.64
CA LEU A 63 -3.30 -1.42 12.61
C LEU A 63 -2.17 -2.44 12.68
N VAL A 64 -0.93 -1.93 12.75
CA VAL A 64 0.29 -2.70 12.99
C VAL A 64 1.04 -2.10 14.18
N LEU A 65 1.83 -2.92 14.88
CA LEU A 65 2.65 -2.52 16.04
C LEU A 65 4.08 -2.19 15.62
#